data_AF-A0A955I6J0-F1
#
_entry.id   AF-A0A955I6J0-F1
#
_cell.length_a   1.000
_cell.length_b   1.000
_cell.length_c   1.000
_cell.angle_alpha   90.00
_cell.angle_beta   90.00
_cell.angle_gamma   90.00
#
_symmetry.space_group_name_H-M   'P 1'
#
loop_
_entity.id
_entity.type
_entity.pdbx_description
1 polymer ?
#
loop_
_entity_poly.entity_id
_entity_poly.type
_entity_poly.pdbx_seq_one_letter_code
_entity_poly.pdbx_strand_id
1 'polypeptide(L)'
;MAKEKDQPTTEQTEVLTPEVNVDTEAVKANVTDAVTELDIVEEIKTSYINYAMSVIVARALPDARDGLKPVQRRILWGMHQMGVNPGTAFKKVARIVGDVMGKYHPHGDGAIQDALVRLAQDWNMRYTLVQRQGNFGSIDGDKHAAMRYIEARLDKNAAPMLEGLDKNTVNFLPNFDGLEKEPVVLPTLMPNLLLNGSEGIAVGMATKIPPHNLGEVVDAMQEMILKGKSTYLGDTHNPDYETAVKQVIDIDNLPAKRFPTFESEIEIADILKHIKGPDFPTGGEIYDTKEIANVYETGRGRILMRGVSKI
;
A
#
# COMPACT_ATOMS: atom_id res chain seq x y z
N MET A 1 44.81 34.60 -25.40
CA MET A 1 44.98 34.00 -24.06
C MET A 1 43.60 33.78 -23.48
N ALA A 2 43.33 32.52 -23.15
CA ALA A 2 42.02 31.96 -22.88
C ALA A 2 41.37 32.51 -21.61
N LYS A 3 40.04 32.67 -21.65
CA LYS A 3 39.17 32.60 -20.47
C LYS A 3 38.13 31.53 -20.78
N GLU A 4 38.32 30.37 -20.16
CA GLU A 4 37.31 29.32 -20.07
C GLU A 4 36.03 29.91 -19.46
N LYS A 5 34.88 29.60 -20.07
CA LYS A 5 33.57 29.81 -19.48
C LYS A 5 33.14 28.48 -18.90
N ASP A 6 32.82 28.50 -17.62
CA ASP A 6 32.29 27.40 -16.84
C ASP A 6 31.09 26.73 -17.52
N GLN A 7 31.14 25.41 -17.62
CA GLN A 7 30.01 24.54 -17.90
C GLN A 7 29.19 24.35 -16.61
N PRO A 8 27.86 24.45 -16.63
CA PRO A 8 27.06 24.03 -15.48
C PRO A 8 27.01 22.49 -15.45
N THR A 9 27.56 21.94 -14.38
CA THR A 9 27.56 20.52 -14.01
C THR A 9 26.14 19.98 -13.76
N THR A 10 25.89 18.79 -14.29
CA THR A 10 24.66 18.01 -14.22
C THR A 10 24.31 17.61 -12.79
N GLU A 11 23.23 18.15 -12.22
CA GLU A 11 22.66 17.65 -10.96
C GLU A 11 21.94 16.32 -11.17
N GLN A 12 22.52 15.26 -10.61
CA GLN A 12 21.88 13.95 -10.48
C GLN A 12 20.74 14.08 -9.48
N THR A 13 19.54 13.64 -9.89
CA THR A 13 18.37 13.62 -9.03
C THR A 13 18.46 12.38 -8.13
N GLU A 14 19.03 12.54 -6.94
CA GLU A 14 19.05 11.51 -5.90
C GLU A 14 17.62 11.15 -5.47
N VAL A 15 17.37 9.84 -5.40
CA VAL A 15 16.18 9.28 -4.76
C VAL A 15 16.32 9.56 -3.27
N LEU A 16 15.46 10.41 -2.72
CA LEU A 16 15.36 10.67 -1.29
C LEU A 16 14.84 9.41 -0.57
N THR A 17 15.74 8.45 -0.33
CA THR A 17 15.71 7.75 0.95
C THR A 17 15.99 8.81 2.01
N PRO A 18 15.22 8.88 3.11
CA PRO A 18 15.67 9.68 4.24
C PRO A 18 16.88 8.96 4.83
N GLU A 19 18.06 9.23 4.29
CA GLU A 19 19.28 9.13 5.07
C GLU A 19 19.12 10.17 6.17
N VAL A 20 18.72 9.71 7.34
CA VAL A 20 18.86 10.51 8.55
C VAL A 20 20.36 10.64 8.74
N ASN A 21 20.92 11.73 8.23
CA ASN A 21 22.26 12.18 8.56
C ASN A 21 22.20 12.62 10.02
N VAL A 22 22.32 11.64 10.92
CA VAL A 22 22.71 11.90 12.30
C VAL A 22 24.12 12.44 12.18
N ASP A 23 24.34 13.71 12.52
CA ASP A 23 25.67 14.28 12.68
C ASP A 23 26.49 13.33 13.57
N THR A 24 27.28 12.47 12.95
CA THR A 24 28.27 11.66 13.64
C THR A 24 29.47 12.56 13.85
N GLU A 25 29.37 13.50 14.79
CA GLU A 25 30.56 13.87 15.52
C GLU A 25 31.08 12.57 16.15
N ALA A 26 32.21 12.09 15.64
CA ALA A 26 32.86 10.88 16.08
C ALA A 26 33.22 11.00 17.57
N VAL A 27 32.31 10.59 18.44
CA VAL A 27 32.57 10.42 19.86
C VAL A 27 33.62 9.31 19.96
N LYS A 28 34.82 9.70 20.39
CA LYS A 28 35.93 8.78 20.66
C LYS A 28 35.48 7.72 21.65
N ALA A 29 35.09 6.55 21.16
CA ALA A 29 34.90 5.37 21.97
C ALA A 29 36.25 5.03 22.61
N ASN A 30 36.33 5.08 23.93
CA ASN A 30 37.44 4.48 24.66
C ASN A 30 37.27 2.96 24.56
N VAL A 31 37.88 2.38 23.52
CA VAL A 31 37.91 0.94 23.30
C VAL A 31 38.89 0.34 24.32
N THR A 32 38.35 -0.10 25.45
CA THR A 32 39.00 -1.12 26.29
C THR A 32 38.35 -2.45 25.94
N ASP A 33 39.19 -3.40 25.52
CA ASP A 33 38.87 -4.65 24.82
C ASP A 33 37.51 -5.29 25.20
N ALA A 34 36.59 -5.30 24.22
CA ALA A 34 35.30 -5.99 24.15
C ALA A 34 34.06 -5.37 24.85
N VAL A 35 34.15 -4.23 25.52
CA VAL A 35 32.95 -3.55 26.05
C VAL A 35 32.89 -2.10 25.58
N THR A 36 31.89 -1.79 24.76
CA THR A 36 31.55 -0.42 24.39
C THR A 36 30.60 0.15 25.44
N GLU A 37 31.03 1.19 26.15
CA GLU A 37 30.11 1.99 26.96
C GLU A 37 29.11 2.68 26.04
N LEU A 38 27.82 2.49 26.33
CA LEU A 38 26.72 3.03 25.55
C LEU A 38 25.98 4.05 26.40
N ASP A 39 25.80 5.27 25.88
CA ASP A 39 25.02 6.28 26.58
C ASP A 39 23.54 5.87 26.59
N ILE A 40 22.94 5.87 27.78
CA ILE A 40 21.56 5.41 27.96
C ILE A 40 20.55 6.29 27.23
N VAL A 41 20.80 7.60 27.11
CA VAL A 41 19.88 8.53 26.44
C VAL A 41 19.92 8.29 24.94
N GLU A 42 21.13 8.16 24.38
CA GLU A 42 21.30 7.85 22.95
C GLU A 42 20.76 6.47 22.58
N GLU A 43 20.96 5.45 23.43
CA GLU A 43 20.42 4.11 23.17
C GLU A 43 18.90 4.10 23.22
N ILE A 44 18.28 4.72 24.24
CA ILE A 44 16.82 4.80 24.33
C ILE A 44 16.25 5.53 23.11
N LYS A 45 16.86 6.64 22.70
CA LYS A 45 16.42 7.42 21.53
C LYS A 45 16.53 6.60 20.25
N THR A 46 17.67 5.94 20.03
CA THR A 46 17.91 5.13 18.84
C THR A 46 16.98 3.93 18.78
N SER A 47 16.87 3.17 19.86
CA SER A 47 15.96 2.01 19.95
C SER A 47 14.49 2.42 19.78
N TYR A 48 14.08 3.54 20.38
CA TYR A 48 12.71 4.06 20.22
C TYR A 48 12.41 4.49 18.78
N ILE A 49 13.33 5.24 18.14
CA ILE A 49 13.15 5.69 16.75
C ILE A 49 13.11 4.50 15.80
N ASN A 50 14.02 3.53 15.94
CA ASN A 50 14.05 2.32 15.11
C ASN A 50 12.75 1.52 15.23
N TYR A 51 12.25 1.33 16.46
CA TYR A 51 10.96 0.71 16.68
C TYR A 51 9.81 1.52 16.06
N ALA A 52 9.75 2.83 16.30
CA ALA A 52 8.70 3.70 15.78
C ALA A 52 8.65 3.68 14.25
N MET A 53 9.79 3.83 13.59
CA MET A 53 9.91 3.77 12.13
C MET A 53 9.48 2.42 11.58
N SER A 54 9.89 1.31 12.20
CA SER A 54 9.47 -0.03 11.78
C SER A 54 7.94 -0.21 11.86
N VAL A 55 7.30 0.34 12.90
CA VAL A 55 5.85 0.26 13.09
C VAL A 55 5.11 1.13 12.07
N ILE A 56 5.60 2.34 11.81
CA ILE A 56 4.99 3.29 10.87
C ILE A 56 5.05 2.72 9.44
N VAL A 57 6.24 2.34 8.98
CA VAL A 57 6.50 1.98 7.58
C VAL A 57 6.10 0.53 7.27
N ALA A 58 6.39 -0.41 8.17
CA ALA A 58 6.30 -1.84 7.86
C ALA A 58 5.14 -2.57 8.57
N ARG A 59 4.23 -1.86 9.26
CA ARG A 59 3.15 -2.52 10.00
C ARG A 59 1.82 -1.79 9.97
N ALA A 60 1.77 -0.56 10.45
CA ALA A 60 0.52 0.08 10.86
C ALA A 60 -0.20 0.77 9.70
N LEU A 61 0.53 1.44 8.81
CA LEU A 61 -0.02 2.24 7.73
C LEU A 61 0.01 1.47 6.39
N PRO A 62 -1.00 1.68 5.52
CA PRO A 62 -0.98 1.14 4.17
C PRO A 62 -0.03 1.95 3.27
N ASP A 63 0.42 1.35 2.17
CA ASP A 63 1.02 2.10 1.08
C ASP A 63 -0.08 2.79 0.26
N ALA A 64 0.10 4.07 -0.10
CA ALA A 64 -0.90 4.82 -0.84
C ALA A 64 -1.19 4.27 -2.24
N ARG A 65 -0.19 3.60 -2.85
CA ARG A 65 -0.25 3.11 -4.24
C ARG A 65 -1.14 1.88 -4.38
N ASP A 66 -1.11 0.96 -3.42
CA ASP A 66 -1.91 -0.28 -3.45
C ASP A 66 -2.97 -0.39 -2.35
N GLY A 67 -2.91 0.50 -1.35
CA GLY A 67 -3.83 0.50 -0.21
C GLY A 67 -3.65 -0.66 0.76
N LEU A 68 -2.54 -1.41 0.67
CA LEU A 68 -2.31 -2.59 1.50
C LEU A 68 -1.24 -2.36 2.56
N LYS A 69 -1.45 -2.99 3.72
CA LYS A 69 -0.40 -3.18 4.72
C LYS A 69 0.51 -4.34 4.30
N PRO A 70 1.76 -4.42 4.80
CA PRO A 70 2.69 -5.48 4.42
C PRO A 70 2.16 -6.90 4.64
N VAL A 71 1.45 -7.17 5.75
CA VAL A 71 0.84 -8.50 5.99
C VAL A 71 -0.21 -8.85 4.92
N GLN A 72 -1.04 -7.89 4.51
CA GLN A 72 -2.08 -8.11 3.51
C GLN A 72 -1.46 -8.36 2.13
N ARG A 73 -0.44 -7.55 1.77
CA ARG A 73 0.33 -7.71 0.52
C ARG A 73 0.97 -9.10 0.42
N ARG A 74 1.63 -9.54 1.50
CA ARG A 74 2.29 -10.85 1.58
C ARG A 74 1.29 -12.00 1.51
N ILE A 75 0.09 -11.86 2.08
CA ILE A 75 -0.98 -12.85 1.94
C ILE A 75 -1.40 -12.99 0.48
N LEU A 76 -1.71 -11.88 -0.21
CA LEU A 76 -2.14 -11.94 -1.62
C LEU A 76 -1.02 -12.49 -2.52
N TRP A 77 0.22 -12.04 -2.30
CA TRP A 77 1.39 -12.55 -3.02
C TRP A 77 1.63 -14.04 -2.78
N GLY A 78 1.63 -14.50 -1.53
CA GLY A 78 1.81 -15.91 -1.20
C GLY A 78 0.69 -16.78 -1.78
N MET A 79 -0.57 -16.34 -1.70
CA MET A 79 -1.69 -17.04 -2.32
C MET A 79 -1.53 -17.14 -3.84
N HIS A 80 -1.05 -16.07 -4.49
CA HIS A 80 -0.79 -16.05 -5.93
C HIS A 80 0.34 -17.01 -6.32
N GLN A 81 1.48 -16.97 -5.61
CA GLN A 81 2.63 -17.87 -5.82
C GLN A 81 2.28 -19.35 -5.61
N MET A 82 1.39 -19.63 -4.65
CA MET A 82 0.86 -20.98 -4.41
C MET A 82 -0.15 -21.45 -5.49
N GLY A 83 -0.49 -20.60 -6.46
CA GLY A 83 -1.49 -20.88 -7.49
C GLY A 83 -2.92 -20.88 -6.98
N VAL A 84 -3.22 -20.24 -5.84
CA VAL A 84 -4.55 -20.16 -5.23
C VAL A 84 -5.35 -18.98 -5.82
N ASN A 85 -5.44 -18.99 -7.15
CA ASN A 85 -6.07 -17.93 -7.94
C ASN A 85 -7.61 -18.03 -7.93
N PRO A 86 -8.32 -16.98 -8.37
CA PRO A 86 -9.77 -17.01 -8.50
C PRO A 86 -10.23 -18.18 -9.39
N GLY A 87 -11.26 -18.89 -8.96
CA GLY A 87 -11.80 -20.06 -9.69
C GLY A 87 -11.08 -21.39 -9.42
N THR A 88 -9.89 -21.39 -8.80
CA THR A 88 -9.20 -22.63 -8.37
C THR A 88 -9.87 -23.27 -7.15
N ALA A 89 -9.55 -24.52 -6.85
CA ALA A 89 -10.07 -25.18 -5.65
C ALA A 89 -9.60 -24.48 -4.38
N PHE A 90 -10.50 -24.34 -3.39
CA PHE A 90 -10.17 -23.80 -2.09
C PHE A 90 -9.04 -24.58 -1.42
N LYS A 91 -8.18 -23.86 -0.67
CA LYS A 91 -7.08 -24.46 0.10
C LYS A 91 -7.27 -24.14 1.57
N LYS A 92 -6.83 -25.07 2.43
CA LYS A 92 -6.83 -24.88 3.89
C LYS A 92 -6.07 -23.61 4.25
N VAL A 93 -6.67 -22.76 5.09
CA VAL A 93 -6.03 -21.53 5.57
C VAL A 93 -4.72 -21.83 6.28
N ALA A 94 -4.64 -22.95 7.02
CA ALA A 94 -3.40 -23.40 7.66
C ALA A 94 -2.22 -23.56 6.67
N ARG A 95 -2.49 -24.00 5.43
CA ARG A 95 -1.46 -24.13 4.39
C ARG A 95 -1.02 -22.76 3.86
N ILE A 96 -1.97 -21.85 3.66
CA ILE A 96 -1.70 -20.48 3.17
C ILE A 96 -0.89 -19.71 4.22
N VAL A 97 -1.35 -19.73 5.47
CA VAL A 97 -0.67 -19.06 6.60
C VAL A 97 0.74 -19.62 6.79
N GLY A 98 0.91 -20.95 6.74
CA GLY A 98 2.23 -21.57 6.87
C GLY A 98 3.22 -21.15 5.77
N ASP A 99 2.77 -21.08 4.52
CA ASP A 99 3.62 -20.66 3.39
C ASP A 99 4.00 -19.17 3.49
N VAL A 100 3.02 -18.31 3.76
CA VAL A 100 3.25 -16.85 3.93
C VAL A 100 4.18 -16.57 5.11
N MET A 101 3.98 -17.28 6.23
CA MET A 101 4.83 -17.16 7.42
C MET A 101 6.26 -17.61 7.12
N GLY A 102 6.41 -18.76 6.47
CA GLY A 102 7.71 -19.36 6.18
C GLY A 102 8.54 -18.56 5.18
N LYS A 103 7.91 -17.91 4.20
CA LYS A 103 8.62 -17.22 3.12
C LYS A 103 8.67 -15.70 3.26
N TYR A 104 7.61 -15.06 3.74
CA TYR A 104 7.46 -13.60 3.60
C TYR A 104 7.22 -12.87 4.91
N HIS A 105 6.51 -13.47 5.88
CA HIS A 105 6.06 -12.78 7.09
C HIS A 105 6.54 -13.46 8.37
N PRO A 106 7.72 -13.09 8.92
CA PRO A 106 8.35 -13.74 10.07
C PRO A 106 7.71 -13.31 11.41
N HIS A 107 6.38 -13.36 11.48
CA HIS A 107 5.57 -13.03 12.66
C HIS A 107 4.53 -14.12 12.89
N GLY A 108 3.86 -14.07 14.05
CA GLY A 108 2.94 -15.12 14.49
C GLY A 108 1.85 -15.46 13.47
N ASP A 109 1.57 -16.76 13.34
CA ASP A 109 0.53 -17.33 12.49
C ASP A 109 -0.85 -16.71 12.75
N GLY A 110 -1.18 -16.42 14.02
CA GLY A 110 -2.43 -15.77 14.40
C GLY A 110 -2.65 -14.41 13.73
N ALA A 111 -1.60 -13.57 13.62
CA ALA A 111 -1.73 -12.25 12.98
C ALA A 111 -2.00 -12.36 11.47
N ILE A 112 -1.38 -13.34 10.81
CA ILE A 112 -1.59 -13.62 9.38
C ILE A 112 -2.99 -14.20 9.18
N GLN A 113 -3.42 -15.13 10.04
CA GLN A 113 -4.76 -15.71 10.00
C GLN A 113 -5.83 -14.62 10.17
N ASP A 114 -5.70 -13.75 11.18
CA ASP A 114 -6.65 -12.67 11.44
C ASP A 114 -6.72 -11.70 10.26
N ALA A 115 -5.57 -11.34 9.69
CA ALA A 115 -5.51 -10.49 8.50
C ALA A 115 -6.20 -11.15 7.30
N LEU A 116 -5.94 -12.44 7.04
CA LEU A 116 -6.57 -13.20 5.95
C LEU A 116 -8.08 -13.28 6.13
N VAL A 117 -8.55 -13.56 7.36
CA VAL A 117 -9.97 -13.62 7.66
C VAL A 117 -10.65 -12.28 7.39
N ARG A 118 -10.05 -11.17 7.82
CA ARG A 118 -10.59 -9.81 7.58
C ARG A 118 -10.67 -9.44 6.09
N LEU A 119 -9.76 -9.94 5.25
CA LEU A 119 -9.80 -9.76 3.79
C LEU A 119 -10.97 -10.51 3.12
N ALA A 120 -11.58 -11.46 3.82
CA ALA A 120 -12.66 -12.32 3.34
C ALA A 120 -14.05 -12.02 3.94
N GLN A 121 -14.11 -11.13 4.93
CA GLN A 121 -15.34 -10.73 5.61
C GLN A 121 -16.02 -9.58 4.86
N ASP A 122 -17.20 -9.84 4.31
CA ASP A 122 -18.01 -8.94 3.50
C ASP A 122 -18.60 -7.77 4.30
N TRP A 123 -18.74 -7.89 5.63
CA TRP A 123 -19.11 -6.77 6.51
C TRP A 123 -17.93 -5.91 6.96
N ASN A 124 -16.69 -6.40 6.82
CA ASN A 124 -15.48 -5.67 7.19
C ASN A 124 -14.84 -4.98 5.98
N MET A 125 -14.99 -5.54 4.78
CA MET A 125 -14.37 -5.03 3.56
C MET A 125 -15.38 -4.91 2.42
N ARG A 126 -15.45 -3.74 1.79
CA ARG A 126 -16.47 -3.43 0.77
C ARG A 126 -16.33 -4.29 -0.49
N TYR A 127 -15.10 -4.60 -0.88
CA TYR A 127 -14.72 -5.48 -1.98
C TYR A 127 -13.75 -6.54 -1.45
N THR A 128 -14.27 -7.72 -1.09
CA THR A 128 -13.47 -8.84 -0.55
C THR A 128 -12.34 -9.22 -1.52
N LEU A 129 -11.11 -9.37 -1.01
CA LEU A 129 -9.94 -9.79 -1.80
C LEU A 129 -9.66 -11.29 -1.65
N VAL A 130 -10.24 -11.92 -0.62
CA VAL A 130 -10.17 -13.35 -0.37
C VAL A 130 -11.58 -13.92 -0.35
N GLN A 131 -11.79 -15.01 -1.08
CA GLN A 131 -13.03 -15.76 -1.00
C GLN A 131 -12.92 -16.81 0.10
N ARG A 132 -13.94 -16.88 0.96
CA ARG A 132 -14.01 -17.78 2.12
C ARG A 132 -14.86 -19.02 1.90
N GLN A 133 -14.49 -20.12 2.53
CA GLN A 133 -15.30 -21.32 2.73
C GLN A 133 -15.19 -21.82 4.17
N GLY A 134 -16.34 -21.94 4.85
CA GLY A 134 -16.44 -22.29 6.28
C GLY A 134 -16.74 -21.08 7.17
N ASN A 135 -16.56 -21.24 8.48
CA ASN A 135 -16.89 -20.21 9.47
C ASN A 135 -15.75 -19.19 9.66
N PHE A 136 -15.92 -17.99 9.10
CA PHE A 136 -15.00 -16.85 9.20
C PHE A 136 -15.47 -15.80 10.24
N GLY A 137 -16.35 -16.19 11.15
CA GLY A 137 -16.96 -15.30 12.14
C GLY A 137 -18.28 -14.73 11.67
N SER A 138 -18.83 -13.80 12.46
CA SER A 138 -20.11 -13.14 12.22
C SER A 138 -20.02 -11.64 12.54
N ILE A 139 -21.02 -10.88 12.10
CA ILE A 139 -21.19 -9.46 12.47
C ILE A 139 -21.50 -9.29 13.97
N ASP A 140 -22.05 -10.33 14.61
CA ASP A 140 -22.41 -10.34 16.03
C ASP A 140 -21.20 -10.47 16.96
N GLY A 141 -20.00 -10.64 16.38
CA GLY A 141 -18.74 -10.72 17.11
C GLY A 141 -18.24 -12.14 17.35
N ASP A 142 -18.87 -13.15 16.75
CA ASP A 142 -18.36 -14.52 16.82
C ASP A 142 -17.00 -14.62 16.12
N LYS A 143 -16.05 -15.28 16.80
CA LYS A 143 -14.72 -15.51 16.23
C LYS A 143 -14.80 -16.52 15.08
N HIS A 144 -13.90 -16.36 14.12
CA HIS A 144 -13.70 -17.37 13.09
C HIS A 144 -13.24 -18.70 13.69
N ALA A 145 -13.50 -19.79 12.97
CA ALA A 145 -13.00 -21.10 13.37
C ALA A 145 -11.47 -21.18 13.23
N ALA A 146 -10.87 -22.23 13.80
CA ALA A 146 -9.44 -22.48 13.66
C ALA A 146 -9.05 -22.74 12.20
N MET A 147 -7.84 -22.32 11.79
CA MET A 147 -7.33 -22.39 10.41
C MET A 147 -7.34 -23.79 9.75
N ARG A 148 -7.47 -24.86 10.55
CA ARG A 148 -7.61 -26.24 10.07
C ARG A 148 -8.99 -26.57 9.50
N TYR A 149 -10.03 -25.81 9.88
CA TYR A 149 -11.42 -26.04 9.45
C TYR A 149 -11.86 -25.14 8.30
N ILE A 150 -11.21 -23.98 8.15
CA ILE A 150 -11.56 -23.00 7.12
C ILE A 150 -10.65 -23.11 5.90
N GLU A 151 -11.22 -22.75 4.76
CA GLU A 151 -10.54 -22.73 3.47
C GLU A 151 -10.72 -21.38 2.79
N ALA A 152 -9.73 -21.01 1.98
CA ALA A 152 -9.70 -19.74 1.28
C ALA A 152 -9.10 -19.88 -0.12
N ARG A 153 -9.45 -18.93 -0.99
CA ARG A 153 -8.78 -18.66 -2.28
C ARG A 153 -8.86 -17.18 -2.62
N LEU A 154 -8.10 -16.71 -3.60
CA LEU A 154 -8.20 -15.33 -4.04
C LEU A 154 -9.61 -15.05 -4.60
N ASP A 155 -10.17 -13.90 -4.23
CA ASP A 155 -11.42 -13.42 -4.81
C ASP A 155 -11.17 -12.86 -6.22
N LYS A 156 -12.20 -12.82 -7.05
CA LYS A 156 -12.13 -12.18 -8.37
C LYS A 156 -11.71 -10.72 -8.28
N ASN A 157 -12.10 -10.02 -7.20
CA ASN A 157 -11.69 -8.63 -6.97
C ASN A 157 -10.19 -8.47 -6.71
N ALA A 158 -9.48 -9.53 -6.32
CA ALA A 158 -8.03 -9.48 -6.12
C ALA A 158 -7.22 -9.68 -7.40
N ALA A 159 -7.82 -10.20 -8.48
CA ALA A 159 -7.11 -10.40 -9.74
C ALA A 159 -6.51 -9.10 -10.31
N PRO A 160 -7.25 -7.96 -10.38
CA PRO A 160 -6.69 -6.69 -10.84
C PRO A 160 -5.56 -6.14 -9.98
N MET A 161 -5.41 -6.62 -8.73
CA MET A 161 -4.30 -6.22 -7.87
C MET A 161 -3.00 -6.95 -8.23
N LEU A 162 -3.08 -8.16 -8.76
CA LEU A 162 -1.93 -9.05 -9.02
C LEU A 162 -1.57 -9.11 -10.51
N GLU A 163 -2.41 -8.56 -11.38
CA GLU A 163 -2.21 -8.58 -12.82
C GLU A 163 -0.94 -7.82 -13.22
N GLY A 164 -0.11 -8.45 -14.05
CA GLY A 164 1.12 -7.84 -14.57
C GLY A 164 2.35 -7.98 -13.69
N LEU A 165 2.30 -8.70 -12.56
CA LEU A 165 3.48 -8.97 -11.72
C LEU A 165 4.61 -9.68 -12.49
N ASP A 166 4.27 -10.60 -13.40
CA ASP A 166 5.25 -11.34 -14.22
C ASP A 166 5.95 -10.48 -15.29
N LYS A 167 5.52 -9.23 -15.47
CA LYS A 167 6.00 -8.32 -16.53
C LYS A 167 6.98 -7.27 -16.02
N ASN A 168 7.64 -7.52 -14.88
CA ASN A 168 8.59 -6.59 -14.25
C ASN A 168 7.99 -5.19 -14.03
N THR A 169 6.72 -5.14 -13.60
CA THR A 169 5.97 -3.89 -13.38
C THR A 169 6.25 -3.23 -12.03
N VAL A 170 6.81 -3.98 -11.08
CA VAL A 170 7.12 -3.52 -9.73
C VAL A 170 8.48 -4.02 -9.30
N ASN A 171 9.11 -3.27 -8.40
CA ASN A 171 10.37 -3.68 -7.79
C ASN A 171 10.12 -4.80 -6.76
N PHE A 172 11.03 -5.76 -6.76
CA PHE A 172 11.07 -6.84 -5.78
C PHE A 172 12.24 -6.66 -4.84
N LEU A 173 12.02 -6.96 -3.56
CA LEU A 173 13.07 -7.04 -2.55
C LEU A 173 13.29 -8.49 -2.14
N PRO A 174 14.52 -8.86 -1.74
CA PRO A 174 14.74 -10.10 -1.02
C PRO A 174 13.87 -10.13 0.25
N ASN A 175 13.35 -11.31 0.57
CA ASN A 175 12.66 -11.55 1.83
C ASN A 175 13.65 -11.52 3.02
N PHE A 176 13.15 -11.84 4.22
CA PHE A 176 13.92 -11.71 5.46
C PHE A 176 15.13 -12.65 5.58
N ASP A 177 15.17 -13.77 4.84
CA ASP A 177 16.29 -14.72 4.81
C ASP A 177 17.08 -14.71 3.48
N GLY A 178 16.66 -13.89 2.51
CA GLY A 178 17.28 -13.73 1.20
C GLY A 178 17.04 -14.86 0.21
N LEU A 179 16.25 -15.89 0.54
CA LEU A 179 15.99 -17.03 -0.33
C LEU A 179 14.87 -16.78 -1.34
N GLU A 180 13.91 -15.92 -0.98
CA GLU A 180 12.73 -15.59 -1.79
C GLU A 180 12.71 -14.09 -2.12
N LYS A 181 11.86 -13.72 -3.07
CA LYS A 181 11.59 -12.32 -3.41
C LYS A 181 10.14 -11.96 -3.12
N GLU A 182 9.91 -10.75 -2.64
CA GLU A 182 8.58 -10.18 -2.43
C GLU A 182 8.43 -8.81 -3.10
N PRO A 183 7.24 -8.49 -3.65
CA PRO A 183 7.01 -7.20 -4.26
C PRO A 183 6.90 -6.10 -3.20
N VAL A 184 7.53 -4.94 -3.45
CA VAL A 184 7.42 -3.76 -2.57
C VAL A 184 5.98 -3.26 -2.52
N VAL A 185 5.32 -3.26 -3.68
CA VAL A 185 3.96 -2.78 -3.93
C VAL A 185 3.31 -3.70 -4.96
N LEU A 186 1.98 -3.83 -4.94
CA LEU A 186 1.27 -4.52 -6.03
C LEU A 186 0.98 -3.56 -7.20
N PRO A 187 1.01 -4.02 -8.47
CA PRO A 187 0.79 -3.21 -9.68
C PRO A 187 -0.68 -2.79 -9.88
N THR A 188 -1.44 -2.64 -8.80
CA THR A 188 -2.90 -2.64 -8.78
C THR A 188 -3.56 -1.80 -9.88
N LEU A 189 -4.50 -2.40 -10.59
CA LEU A 189 -5.36 -1.72 -11.56
C LEU A 189 -6.60 -1.09 -10.92
N MET A 190 -6.84 -1.36 -9.64
CA MET A 190 -7.95 -0.80 -8.87
C MET A 190 -7.44 0.16 -7.78
N PRO A 191 -8.12 1.29 -7.52
CA PRO A 191 -7.77 2.24 -6.45
C PRO A 191 -8.14 1.71 -5.05
N ASN A 192 -7.58 0.56 -4.67
CA ASN A 192 -7.98 -0.24 -3.52
C ASN A 192 -7.98 0.53 -2.19
N LEU A 193 -7.07 1.49 -2.01
CA LEU A 193 -7.03 2.34 -0.81
C LEU A 193 -8.35 3.06 -0.57
N LEU A 194 -8.95 3.64 -1.61
CA LEU A 194 -10.21 4.37 -1.50
C LEU A 194 -11.40 3.43 -1.46
N LEU A 195 -11.35 2.33 -2.22
CA LEU A 195 -12.45 1.38 -2.34
C LEU A 195 -12.71 0.62 -1.04
N ASN A 196 -11.64 0.12 -0.41
CA ASN A 196 -11.75 -0.68 0.81
C ASN A 196 -11.41 0.12 2.08
N GLY A 197 -10.81 1.29 1.94
CA GLY A 197 -10.36 2.08 3.07
C GLY A 197 -9.17 1.44 3.77
N SER A 198 -8.73 2.06 4.85
CA SER A 198 -7.70 1.50 5.73
C SER A 198 -7.79 2.14 7.11
N GLU A 199 -7.56 1.34 8.14
CA GLU A 199 -7.49 1.80 9.53
C GLU A 199 -6.21 1.29 10.16
N GLY A 200 -5.47 2.16 10.82
CA GLY A 200 -4.19 1.81 11.44
C GLY A 200 -3.78 2.80 12.51
N ILE A 201 -3.23 2.27 13.60
CA ILE A 201 -2.65 3.06 14.69
C ILE A 201 -1.15 2.76 14.70
N ALA A 202 -0.34 3.78 14.49
CA ALA A 202 1.11 3.71 14.50
C ALA A 202 1.68 4.45 15.73
N VAL A 203 2.99 4.66 15.76
CA VAL A 203 3.62 5.45 16.82
C VAL A 203 3.46 6.93 16.49
N GLY A 204 2.71 7.66 17.32
CA GLY A 204 2.48 9.11 17.18
C GLY A 204 1.47 9.52 16.09
N MET A 205 0.87 8.57 15.36
CA MET A 205 -0.09 8.86 14.30
C MET A 205 -1.11 7.74 14.13
N ALA A 206 -2.24 8.07 13.51
CA ALA A 206 -3.28 7.11 13.15
C ALA A 206 -3.89 7.49 11.80
N THR A 207 -4.39 6.49 11.08
CA THR A 207 -5.12 6.66 9.82
C THR A 207 -6.47 5.96 9.90
N LYS A 208 -7.49 6.58 9.30
CA LYS A 208 -8.82 6.00 9.14
C LYS A 208 -9.44 6.56 7.87
N ILE A 209 -9.42 5.75 6.82
CA ILE A 209 -9.97 6.08 5.51
C ILE A 209 -11.20 5.19 5.32
N PRO A 210 -12.39 5.77 5.09
CA PRO A 210 -13.59 4.98 4.88
C PRO A 210 -13.63 4.42 3.44
N PRO A 211 -14.37 3.32 3.20
CA PRO A 211 -14.53 2.72 1.87
C PRO A 211 -15.41 3.59 0.95
N HIS A 212 -15.24 3.45 -0.36
CA HIS A 212 -15.96 4.20 -1.39
C HIS A 212 -16.46 3.29 -2.51
N ASN A 213 -17.42 3.79 -3.27
CA ASN A 213 -17.98 3.08 -4.40
C ASN A 213 -17.04 3.10 -5.62
N LEU A 214 -16.85 1.94 -6.26
CA LEU A 214 -15.99 1.79 -7.43
C LEU A 214 -16.41 2.68 -8.61
N GLY A 215 -17.70 2.74 -8.93
CA GLY A 215 -18.17 3.56 -10.05
C GLY A 215 -17.89 5.04 -9.82
N GLU A 216 -18.23 5.54 -8.63
CA GLU A 216 -18.02 6.94 -8.28
C GLU A 216 -16.53 7.34 -8.28
N VAL A 217 -15.65 6.47 -7.77
CA VAL A 217 -14.20 6.73 -7.79
C VAL A 217 -13.66 6.72 -9.21
N VAL A 218 -14.09 5.78 -10.06
CA VAL A 218 -13.65 5.71 -11.46
C VAL A 218 -14.14 6.93 -12.25
N ASP A 219 -15.39 7.35 -12.05
CA ASP A 219 -15.95 8.53 -12.73
C ASP A 219 -15.18 9.81 -12.33
N ALA A 220 -14.86 9.96 -11.03
CA ALA A 220 -14.03 11.09 -10.56
C ALA A 220 -12.60 11.04 -11.12
N MET A 221 -11.99 9.86 -11.22
CA MET A 221 -10.68 9.69 -11.85
C MET A 221 -10.72 10.06 -13.34
N GLN A 222 -11.78 9.67 -14.06
CA GLN A 222 -11.96 10.05 -15.46
C GLN A 222 -12.11 11.56 -15.61
N GLU A 223 -12.90 12.23 -14.77
CA GLU A 223 -12.99 13.69 -14.80
C GLU A 223 -11.65 14.36 -14.51
N MET A 224 -10.89 13.85 -13.52
CA MET A 224 -9.55 14.34 -13.19
C MET A 224 -8.60 14.24 -14.38
N ILE A 225 -8.63 13.11 -15.11
CA ILE A 225 -7.84 12.88 -16.32
C ILE A 225 -8.25 13.83 -17.44
N LEU A 226 -9.56 14.01 -17.67
CA LEU A 226 -10.09 14.87 -18.72
C LEU A 226 -9.78 16.35 -18.49
N LYS A 227 -9.73 16.79 -17.23
CA LYS A 227 -9.31 18.14 -16.81
C LYS A 227 -7.80 18.26 -16.57
N GLY A 228 -7.07 17.16 -16.79
CA GLY A 228 -5.63 17.08 -16.60
C GLY A 228 -4.83 17.35 -17.87
N LYS A 229 -3.58 17.76 -17.68
CA LYS A 229 -2.59 17.92 -18.74
C LYS A 229 -1.32 17.21 -18.31
N SER A 230 -0.71 16.49 -19.25
CA SER A 230 0.59 15.86 -19.06
C SER A 230 1.67 16.70 -19.72
N THR A 231 2.65 17.15 -18.94
CA THR A 231 3.75 18.00 -19.40
C THR A 231 5.09 17.29 -19.20
N TYR A 232 5.96 17.35 -20.20
CA TYR A 232 7.34 16.87 -20.07
C TYR A 232 8.22 18.02 -19.59
N LEU A 233 9.06 17.79 -18.59
CA LEU A 233 10.08 18.74 -18.15
C LEU A 233 11.29 18.66 -19.10
N GLY A 234 11.42 19.65 -20.00
CA GLY A 234 12.56 19.82 -20.92
C GLY A 234 12.41 19.13 -22.29
N ASP A 235 13.49 19.16 -23.09
CA ASP A 235 13.61 18.51 -24.41
C ASP A 235 13.71 16.97 -24.33
N THR A 236 13.18 16.35 -23.27
CA THR A 236 13.15 14.89 -23.14
C THR A 236 12.12 14.34 -24.11
N HIS A 237 12.61 14.15 -25.33
CA HIS A 237 11.96 13.45 -26.43
C HIS A 237 11.31 12.18 -25.86
N ASN A 238 10.00 12.04 -26.06
CA ASN A 238 9.29 10.77 -25.90
C ASN A 238 10.11 9.73 -26.68
N PRO A 239 10.90 8.85 -26.03
CA PRO A 239 11.71 7.90 -26.75
C PRO A 239 10.75 7.04 -27.55
N ASP A 240 11.05 6.82 -28.83
CA ASP A 240 10.27 5.89 -29.62
C ASP A 240 10.42 4.49 -29.00
N TYR A 241 9.43 4.12 -28.18
CA TYR A 241 9.48 2.90 -27.38
C TYR A 241 9.54 1.65 -28.26
N GLU A 242 9.04 1.71 -29.49
CA GLU A 242 9.10 0.58 -30.44
C GLU A 242 10.53 0.28 -30.88
N THR A 243 11.37 1.31 -31.01
CA THR A 243 12.79 1.14 -31.37
C THR A 243 13.69 0.99 -30.16
N ALA A 244 13.34 1.64 -29.03
CA ALA A 244 14.15 1.67 -27.82
C ALA A 244 13.96 0.46 -26.90
N VAL A 245 12.81 -0.25 -26.97
CA VAL A 245 12.51 -1.40 -26.09
C VAL A 245 12.25 -2.63 -26.95
N LYS A 246 13.27 -3.49 -27.12
CA LYS A 246 13.14 -4.78 -27.81
C LYS A 246 12.98 -5.93 -26.83
N GLN A 247 13.55 -5.77 -25.64
CA GLN A 247 13.48 -6.70 -24.52
C GLN A 247 13.20 -5.94 -23.22
N VAL A 248 12.68 -6.64 -22.21
CA VAL A 248 12.37 -6.04 -20.89
C VAL A 248 13.61 -5.39 -20.24
N ILE A 249 14.80 -5.95 -20.49
CA ILE A 249 16.07 -5.42 -19.99
C ILE A 249 16.43 -4.05 -20.57
N ASP A 250 15.89 -3.68 -21.73
CA ASP A 250 16.19 -2.40 -22.38
C ASP A 250 15.51 -1.24 -21.64
N ILE A 251 14.49 -1.54 -20.83
CA ILE A 251 13.76 -0.56 -20.00
C ILE A 251 14.67 0.10 -18.98
N ASP A 252 15.66 -0.65 -18.45
CA ASP A 252 16.61 -0.16 -17.45
C ASP A 252 17.61 0.84 -18.04
N ASN A 253 17.79 0.83 -19.37
CA ASN A 253 18.70 1.73 -20.10
C ASN A 253 18.03 3.05 -20.51
N LEU A 254 16.72 3.19 -20.30
CA LEU A 254 15.99 4.41 -20.64
C LEU A 254 16.19 5.49 -19.57
N PRO A 255 16.15 6.78 -19.95
CA PRO A 255 16.29 7.88 -19.01
C PRO A 255 15.21 7.83 -17.92
N ALA A 256 15.61 8.09 -16.67
CA ALA A 256 14.70 8.07 -15.52
C ALA A 256 13.56 9.11 -15.65
N LYS A 257 13.85 10.27 -16.24
CA LYS A 257 12.87 11.34 -16.54
C LYS A 257 12.22 11.13 -17.91
N ARG A 258 11.61 9.96 -18.13
CA ARG A 258 10.90 9.62 -19.37
C ARG A 258 9.37 9.75 -19.29
N PHE A 259 8.84 9.90 -18.08
CA PHE A 259 7.40 10.01 -17.86
C PHE A 259 7.01 11.48 -17.70
N PRO A 260 5.89 11.91 -18.31
CA PRO A 260 5.41 13.26 -18.12
C PRO A 260 4.89 13.46 -16.69
N THR A 261 4.99 14.68 -16.20
CA THR A 261 4.28 15.10 -15.00
C THR A 261 2.82 15.32 -15.34
N PHE A 262 1.92 14.83 -14.50
CA PHE A 262 0.48 15.05 -14.65
C PHE A 262 0.01 16.11 -13.67
N GLU A 263 -0.63 17.15 -14.17
CA GLU A 263 -1.26 18.22 -13.39
C GLU A 263 -2.74 18.32 -13.78
N SER A 264 -3.63 18.52 -12.82
CA SER A 264 -5.06 18.65 -13.06
C SER A 264 -5.61 19.90 -12.38
N GLU A 265 -6.46 20.64 -13.10
CA GLU A 265 -7.16 21.82 -12.61
C GLU A 265 -8.50 21.46 -11.92
N ILE A 266 -8.72 20.16 -11.62
CA ILE A 266 -9.94 19.69 -10.96
C ILE A 266 -10.08 20.24 -9.54
N GLU A 267 -11.27 20.71 -9.18
CA GLU A 267 -11.58 21.17 -7.82
C GLU A 267 -12.32 20.10 -7.00
N ILE A 268 -12.31 20.24 -5.68
CA ILE A 268 -13.07 19.34 -4.78
C ILE A 268 -14.57 19.33 -5.14
N ALA A 269 -15.11 20.48 -5.56
CA ALA A 269 -16.50 20.59 -5.99
C ALA A 269 -16.82 19.73 -7.24
N ASP A 270 -15.83 19.47 -8.10
CA ASP A 270 -15.98 18.57 -9.24
C ASP A 270 -15.98 17.11 -8.78
N ILE A 271 -15.02 16.74 -7.92
CA ILE A 271 -14.94 15.38 -7.35
C ILE A 271 -16.25 15.01 -6.63
N LEU A 272 -16.84 15.95 -5.88
CA LEU A 272 -18.09 15.73 -5.14
C LEU A 272 -19.33 15.57 -6.05
N LYS A 273 -19.26 15.91 -7.34
CA LYS A 273 -20.33 15.58 -8.30
C LYS A 273 -20.40 14.08 -8.54
N HIS A 274 -19.26 13.40 -8.45
CA HIS A 274 -19.11 11.97 -8.69
C HIS A 274 -19.13 11.16 -7.39
N ILE A 275 -18.27 11.53 -6.43
CA ILE A 275 -18.14 10.86 -5.13
C ILE A 275 -19.06 11.53 -4.12
N LYS A 276 -20.22 10.90 -3.87
CA LYS A 276 -21.24 11.47 -2.97
C LYS A 276 -20.86 11.38 -1.50
N GLY A 277 -20.02 10.40 -1.17
CA GLY A 277 -19.63 10.09 0.20
C GLY A 277 -19.04 8.67 0.29
N PRO A 278 -18.72 8.22 1.50
CA PRO A 278 -18.31 6.84 1.72
C PRO A 278 -19.43 5.82 1.45
N ASP A 279 -19.04 4.62 1.02
CA ASP A 279 -19.91 3.47 0.75
C ASP A 279 -19.52 2.30 1.66
N PHE A 280 -20.15 2.22 2.84
CA PHE A 280 -19.85 1.20 3.84
C PHE A 280 -20.43 -0.17 3.47
N PRO A 281 -19.72 -1.28 3.73
CA PRO A 281 -20.18 -2.63 3.39
C PRO A 281 -21.55 -3.00 4.01
N THR A 282 -21.85 -2.48 5.20
CA THR A 282 -23.11 -2.72 5.92
C THR A 282 -24.22 -1.73 5.55
N GLY A 283 -23.94 -0.76 4.68
CA GLY A 283 -24.80 0.40 4.45
C GLY A 283 -24.92 1.29 5.68
N GLY A 284 -26.04 2.01 5.78
CA GLY A 284 -26.32 3.01 6.81
C GLY A 284 -26.77 4.34 6.21
N GLU A 285 -27.19 5.27 7.06
CA GLU A 285 -27.47 6.65 6.67
C GLU A 285 -26.36 7.56 7.17
N ILE A 286 -25.80 8.38 6.26
CA ILE A 286 -24.82 9.40 6.58
C ILE A 286 -25.51 10.76 6.69
N TYR A 287 -25.20 11.49 7.76
CA TYR A 287 -25.67 12.85 8.00
C TYR A 287 -24.53 13.83 7.78
N ASP A 288 -24.88 15.08 7.50
CA ASP A 288 -23.96 16.20 7.32
C ASP A 288 -23.03 16.08 6.09
N THR A 289 -23.62 16.24 4.90
CA THR A 289 -22.87 16.22 3.64
C THR A 289 -21.85 17.35 3.50
N LYS A 290 -21.98 18.44 4.28
CA LYS A 290 -21.02 19.54 4.28
C LYS A 290 -19.71 19.11 4.92
N GLU A 291 -19.77 18.34 6.00
CA GLU A 291 -18.57 17.84 6.67
C GLU A 291 -17.83 16.80 5.79
N ILE A 292 -18.53 16.06 4.92
CA ILE A 292 -17.89 15.19 3.92
C ILE A 292 -16.98 15.99 2.99
N ALA A 293 -17.43 17.16 2.51
CA ALA A 293 -16.61 18.03 1.66
C ALA A 293 -15.34 18.50 2.40
N ASN A 294 -15.49 18.92 3.66
CA ASN A 294 -14.37 19.33 4.51
C ASN A 294 -13.37 18.17 4.77
N VAL A 295 -13.87 16.94 4.97
CA VAL A 295 -13.03 15.74 5.11
C VAL A 295 -12.21 15.50 3.85
N TYR A 296 -12.79 15.66 2.66
CA TYR A 296 -12.07 15.44 1.40
C TYR A 296 -11.08 16.57 1.08
N GLU A 297 -11.37 17.80 1.47
CA GLU A 297 -10.48 18.94 1.26
C GLU A 297 -9.27 18.92 2.21
N THR A 298 -9.47 18.57 3.49
CA THR A 298 -8.43 18.69 4.52
C THR A 298 -7.83 17.34 4.93
N GLY A 299 -8.45 16.23 4.55
CA GLY A 299 -8.12 14.89 5.02
C GLY A 299 -8.54 14.59 6.47
N ARG A 300 -9.25 15.50 7.14
CA ARG A 300 -9.67 15.36 8.55
C ARG A 300 -11.10 15.87 8.75
N GLY A 301 -11.87 15.16 9.56
CA GLY A 301 -13.22 15.58 9.95
C GLY A 301 -14.01 14.43 10.54
N ARG A 302 -15.32 14.63 10.70
CA ARG A 302 -16.20 13.64 11.33
C ARG A 302 -17.29 13.19 10.38
N ILE A 303 -17.54 11.89 10.29
CA ILE A 303 -18.65 11.36 9.50
C ILE A 303 -19.67 10.75 10.45
N LEU A 304 -20.87 11.33 10.48
CA LEU A 304 -21.96 10.88 11.34
C LEU A 304 -22.77 9.80 10.62
N MET A 305 -22.79 8.59 11.18
CA MET A 305 -23.55 7.46 10.66
C MET A 305 -24.69 7.06 11.59
N ARG A 306 -25.81 6.59 11.00
CA ARG A 306 -26.96 6.04 11.71
C ARG A 306 -27.39 4.71 11.08
N GLY A 307 -27.84 3.77 11.91
CA GLY A 307 -28.49 2.55 11.43
C GLY A 307 -29.86 2.87 10.79
N VAL A 308 -30.18 2.19 9.69
CA VAL A 308 -31.48 2.34 9.03
C VAL A 308 -32.55 1.63 9.86
N SER A 309 -33.60 2.35 10.24
CA SER A 309 -34.77 1.76 10.88
C SER A 309 -36.05 2.31 10.25
N LYS A 310 -37.05 1.43 10.08
CA LYS A 310 -38.41 1.80 9.70
C LYS A 310 -39.34 1.27 10.78
N ILE A 311 -40.27 2.10 11.21
CA ILE A 311 -41.33 1.75 12.17
C ILE A 311 -42.54 1.27 11.37
#